data_AF-A0A9E6B400-F1
#
_entry.id   AF-A0A9E6B400-F1
#
_cell.length_a   1.000
_cell.length_b   1.000
_cell.length_c   1.000
_cell.angle_alpha   90.00
_cell.angle_beta   90.00
_cell.angle_gamma   90.00
#
_symmetry.space_group_name_H-M   'P 1'
#
loop_
_entity.id
_entity.type
_entity.pdbx_description
1 polymer ?
#
loop_
_entity_poly.entity_id
_entity_poly.type
_entity_poly.pdbx_seq_one_letter_code
_entity_poly.pdbx_strand_id
1 'polypeptide(L)' 'IEPHAYITATLQAIVNGHKQSQIKQLLPWNYIATSNSV' A
#
# COMPACT_ATOMS: atom_id res chain seq x y z
N ILE A 1 -9.85 1.57 -9.42
CA ILE A 1 -8.48 1.39 -8.88
C ILE A 1 -7.55 1.56 -10.07
N GLU A 2 -6.72 2.61 -10.09
CA GLU A 2 -5.78 2.87 -11.19
C GLU A 2 -4.47 2.10 -10.95
N PRO A 3 -4.17 1.04 -11.73
CA PRO A 3 -3.03 0.17 -11.45
C PRO A 3 -1.68 0.90 -11.53
N HIS A 4 -1.57 1.86 -12.45
CA HIS A 4 -0.34 2.63 -12.68
C HIS A 4 0.01 3.56 -11.52
N ALA A 5 -1.00 4.19 -10.91
CA ALA A 5 -0.81 5.06 -9.75
C ALA A 5 -0.24 4.28 -8.55
N TYR A 6 -0.76 3.09 -8.32
CA TYR A 6 -0.32 2.22 -7.23
C TYR A 6 1.13 1.73 -7.41
N ILE A 7 1.50 1.26 -8.61
CA ILE A 7 2.88 0.80 -8.89
C ILE A 7 3.87 1.95 -8.70
N THR A 8 3.53 3.13 -9.21
CA THR A 8 4.37 4.33 -9.10
C THR A 8 4.58 4.73 -7.64
N ALA A 9 3.51 4.82 -6.86
CA ALA A 9 3.58 5.14 -5.43
C ALA A 9 4.40 4.11 -4.64
N THR A 10 4.27 2.82 -4.98
CA THR A 10 5.01 1.74 -4.33
C THR A 10 6.51 1.83 -4.61
N LEU A 11 6.89 2.04 -5.87
CA LEU A 11 8.29 2.19 -6.24
C LEU A 11 8.92 3.45 -5.64
N GLN A 12 8.19 4.57 -5.62
CA GLN A 12 8.63 5.80 -4.96
C GLN A 12 8.89 5.60 -3.47
N ALA A 13 7.98 4.91 -2.77
CA ALA A 13 8.17 4.61 -1.35
C ALA A 13 9.42 3.76 -1.12
N ILE A 14 9.64 2.71 -1.92
CA ILE A 14 10.83 1.85 -1.83
C ILE A 14 12.12 2.65 -2.04
N VAL A 15 12.17 3.49 -3.09
CA VAL A 15 13.32 4.35 -3.39
C VAL A 15 13.58 5.34 -2.24
N ASN A 16 12.53 5.83 -1.58
CA ASN A 16 12.62 6.72 -0.43
C ASN A 16 12.98 6.01 0.89
N GLY A 17 13.31 4.71 0.86
CA GLY A 17 13.74 3.96 2.03
C GLY A 17 12.62 3.23 2.78
N HIS A 18 11.43 3.11 2.18
CA HIS A 18 10.38 2.26 2.72
C HIS A 18 10.84 0.81 2.75
N LYS A 19 10.72 0.15 3.90
CA LYS A 19 11.16 -1.23 4.06
C LYS A 19 10.27 -2.14 3.21
N GLN A 20 10.88 -2.96 2.36
CA GLN A 20 10.17 -3.94 1.54
C GLN A 20 9.27 -4.88 2.37
N SER A 21 9.65 -5.19 3.62
CA SER A 21 8.84 -5.97 4.56
C SER A 21 7.50 -5.31 4.93
N GLN A 22 7.36 -4.01 4.72
CA GLN A 22 6.16 -3.22 4.99
C GLN A 22 5.41 -2.84 3.71
N ILE A 23 5.73 -3.43 2.56
CA ILE A 23 5.10 -3.12 1.27
C ILE A 23 3.58 -3.33 1.29
N LYS A 24 3.07 -4.25 2.14
CA LYS A 24 1.64 -4.50 2.30
C LYS A 24 0.84 -3.24 2.68
N GLN A 25 1.46 -2.28 3.37
CA GLN A 25 0.81 -1.02 3.77
C GLN A 25 0.62 -0.04 2.60
N LEU A 26 1.36 -0.22 1.50
CA LEU A 26 1.28 0.62 0.30
C LEU A 26 0.25 0.11 -0.71
N LEU A 27 -0.31 -1.08 -0.48
CA LEU A 27 -1.21 -1.75 -1.40
C LEU A 27 -2.66 -1.27 -1.15
N PRO A 28 -3.41 -0.84 -2.19
CA PRO A 28 -4.80 -0.42 -2.03
C PRO A 28 -5.75 -1.57 -1.66
N TRP A 29 -5.31 -2.83 -1.83
CA TRP A 29 -6.01 -4.03 -1.37
C TRP A 29 -5.51 -4.53 -0.01
N ASN A 30 -4.78 -3.69 0.75
CA ASN A 30 -4.61 -3.94 2.16
C ASN A 30 -5.99 -3.83 2.81
N TYR A 31 -6.72 -4.95 2.86
CA TYR A 31 -7.95 -5.10 3.63
C TYR A 31 -7.57 -4.90 5.10
N ILE A 32 -7.50 -3.64 5.52
CA ILE A 32 -7.67 -3.28 6.91
C ILE A 32 -9.10 -3.71 7.17
N ALA A 33 -9.26 -4.85 7.84
CA ALA A 33 -10.56 -5.27 8.33
C ALA A 33 -11.00 -4.18 9.30
N THR A 34 -11.70 -3.17 8.79
CA THR A 34 -12.52 -2.30 9.61
C THR A 34 -13.58 -3.22 10.15
N SER A 35 -13.35 -3.77 11.34
CA SER A 35 -14.43 -4.32 12.14
C SER A 35 -15.42 -3.18 12.31
N ASN A 36 -16.44 -3.16 11.47
CA ASN A 36 -17.60 -2.29 11.64
C ASN A 36 -18.29 -2.77 12.91
N SER A 37 -17.89 -2.21 14.05
CA SER A 37 -18.69 -2.22 15.26
C SER A 37 -19.74 -1.12 15.11
N VAL A 38 -20.89 -1.50 14.56
CA VAL A 38 -22.17 -0.79 14.71
C VAL A 38 -23.11 -1.65 15.52
#